data_AF-A0A3E0ECY5-F1
#
_entry.id   AF-A0A3E0ECY5-F1
#
_cell.length_a   1.000
_cell.length_b   1.000
_cell.length_c   1.000
_cell.angle_alpha   90.00
_cell.angle_beta   90.00
_cell.angle_gamma   90.00
#
_symmetry.space_group_name_H-M   'P 1'
#
loop_
_entity.id
_entity.type
_entity.pdbx_description
1 polymer ?
#
loop_
_entity_poly.entity_id
_entity_poly.type
_entity_poly.pdbx_seq_one_letter_code
_entity_poly.pdbx_strand_id
1 'polypeptide(L)'
;MVIWEKYTSVIKTTIFNSLNQNKDFKYWRDDMFSNIIIYIMPLSLIALIPSVIWAIDSGHYVMTIIDLLCVSNIAVVGFKKGIQIKHRKLLFIANTYILSFFLLYYVGINSTLYLLASCFLSVFIYSFKNKYIPALLNLFISITYIILYSYNFITIPDKDSNINVLFAVFSNLIFLSFLVCILIPKLFTGLDDSLRESIVYTQKIENQNNLLQEITWIQSHVVRAPLSRLLAIAELLKNTPITEDEKIFFLDNIIISGEELDTVIKSIILKSESVNKNK
;
A
#
# COMPACT_ATOMS: atom_id res chain seq x y z
N MET A 1 -17.56 19.12 -2.83
CA MET A 1 -16.47 18.38 -3.50
C MET A 1 -15.14 19.13 -3.45
N VAL A 2 -15.08 20.37 -3.95
CA VAL A 2 -13.86 21.21 -4.00
C VAL A 2 -13.13 21.40 -2.65
N ILE A 3 -13.87 21.59 -1.55
CA ILE A 3 -13.27 21.80 -0.22
C ILE A 3 -12.55 20.53 0.28
N TRP A 4 -13.12 19.36 0.03
CA TRP A 4 -12.54 18.08 0.42
C TRP A 4 -11.28 17.76 -0.39
N GLU A 5 -11.30 18.01 -1.69
CA GLU A 5 -10.12 17.84 -2.56
C GLU A 5 -8.99 18.78 -2.17
N LYS A 6 -9.29 20.04 -1.85
CA LYS A 6 -8.30 21.00 -1.35
C LYS A 6 -7.72 20.58 0.00
N TYR A 7 -8.56 20.11 0.92
CA TYR A 7 -8.14 19.61 2.23
C TYR A 7 -7.22 18.39 2.11
N THR A 8 -7.66 17.37 1.37
CA THR A 8 -6.91 16.13 1.16
C THR A 8 -5.57 16.37 0.46
N SER A 9 -5.53 17.22 -0.56
CA SER A 9 -4.28 17.58 -1.25
C SER A 9 -3.30 18.33 -0.34
N VAL A 10 -3.77 19.26 0.49
CA VAL A 10 -2.91 19.96 1.47
C VAL A 10 -2.29 18.99 2.46
N ILE A 11 -3.05 18.05 3.01
CA ILE A 11 -2.52 17.07 3.96
C ILE A 11 -1.53 16.12 3.28
N LYS A 12 -1.89 15.57 2.12
CA LYS A 12 -0.98 14.68 1.36
C LYS A 12 0.34 15.38 1.07
N THR A 13 0.30 16.57 0.48
CA THR A 13 1.52 17.34 0.17
C THR A 13 2.34 17.73 1.41
N THR A 14 1.71 17.90 2.56
CA THR A 14 2.38 18.27 3.82
C THR A 14 3.02 17.08 4.54
N ILE A 15 2.37 15.91 4.49
CA ILE A 15 2.81 14.69 5.17
C ILE A 15 3.80 13.92 4.28
N PHE A 16 3.45 13.71 3.01
CA PHE A 16 4.18 12.82 2.12
C PHE A 16 3.91 13.13 0.63
N ASN A 17 4.94 13.56 -0.10
CA ASN A 17 4.82 13.81 -1.53
C ASN A 17 4.92 12.50 -2.32
N SER A 18 3.77 11.94 -2.71
CA SER A 18 3.64 10.63 -3.37
C SER A 18 4.12 10.58 -4.82
N LEU A 19 4.51 11.71 -5.41
CA LEU A 19 4.69 11.84 -6.86
C LEU A 19 5.94 11.13 -7.43
N ASN A 20 6.96 10.82 -6.62
CA ASN A 20 8.28 10.40 -7.13
C ASN A 20 8.90 9.17 -6.44
N GLN A 21 8.13 8.28 -5.83
CA GLN A 21 8.70 7.10 -5.16
C GLN A 21 8.22 5.79 -5.79
N ASN A 22 9.16 4.85 -5.93
CA ASN A 22 8.85 3.45 -6.16
C ASN A 22 7.83 3.00 -5.10
N LYS A 23 6.77 2.32 -5.54
CA LYS A 23 5.66 1.87 -4.69
C LYS A 23 6.08 0.68 -3.81
N ASP A 24 7.15 0.85 -3.07
CA ASP A 24 7.67 -0.14 -2.14
C ASP A 24 6.79 -0.21 -0.88
N PHE A 25 6.94 -1.26 -0.10
CA PHE A 25 6.19 -1.44 1.14
C PHE A 25 6.16 -0.22 2.08
N LYS A 26 7.28 0.51 2.18
CA LYS A 26 7.38 1.73 3.01
C LYS A 26 6.45 2.84 2.50
N TYR A 27 6.33 2.99 1.18
CA TYR A 27 5.43 3.96 0.55
C TYR A 27 3.99 3.72 0.98
N TRP A 28 3.51 2.47 0.91
CA TRP A 28 2.13 2.14 1.26
C TRP A 28 1.79 2.47 2.71
N ARG A 29 2.75 2.32 3.63
CA ARG A 29 2.55 2.68 5.05
C ARG A 29 2.59 4.17 5.30
N ASP A 30 3.33 4.92 4.50
CA ASP A 30 3.35 6.39 4.56
C ASP A 30 2.06 6.96 3.94
N ASP A 31 1.58 6.38 2.83
CA ASP A 31 0.28 6.72 2.23
C ASP A 31 -0.90 6.41 3.16
N MET A 32 -0.92 5.20 3.75
CA MET A 32 -1.93 4.82 4.74
C MET A 32 -1.97 5.76 5.93
N PHE A 33 -0.81 6.18 6.43
CA PHE A 33 -0.75 7.17 7.51
C PHE A 33 -1.36 8.51 7.09
N SER A 34 -1.03 8.99 5.88
CA SER A 34 -1.62 10.23 5.37
C SER A 34 -3.14 10.12 5.24
N ASN A 35 -3.65 8.99 4.74
CA ASN A 35 -5.09 8.74 4.64
C ASN A 35 -5.74 8.68 6.04
N ILE A 36 -5.09 8.04 7.03
CA ILE A 36 -5.58 8.04 8.42
C ILE A 36 -5.71 9.47 8.95
N ILE A 37 -4.70 10.33 8.77
CA ILE A 37 -4.78 11.72 9.24
C ILE A 37 -5.90 12.49 8.54
N ILE A 38 -6.09 12.28 7.23
CA ILE A 38 -7.17 12.90 6.45
C ILE A 38 -8.54 12.60 7.06
N TYR A 39 -8.80 11.35 7.45
CA TYR A 39 -10.10 10.96 8.00
C TYR A 39 -10.23 11.24 9.49
N ILE A 40 -9.17 11.02 10.27
CA ILE A 40 -9.22 11.15 11.73
C ILE A 40 -9.41 12.59 12.17
N MET A 41 -8.89 13.58 11.42
CA MET A 41 -8.99 14.97 11.82
C MET A 41 -10.44 15.48 11.88
N PRO A 42 -11.28 15.41 10.83
CA PRO A 42 -12.68 15.83 10.93
C PRO A 42 -13.49 14.95 11.90
N LEU A 43 -13.24 13.64 11.93
CA LEU A 43 -13.92 12.72 12.85
C LEU A 43 -13.59 13.03 14.31
N SER A 44 -12.36 13.42 14.61
CA SER A 44 -11.95 13.80 15.97
C SER A 44 -12.63 15.07 16.45
N LEU A 45 -12.91 16.04 15.57
CA LEU A 45 -13.68 17.24 15.91
C LEU A 45 -15.14 16.90 16.23
N ILE A 46 -15.73 15.94 15.50
CA ILE A 46 -17.08 15.44 15.77
C ILE A 46 -17.12 14.72 17.12
N ALA A 47 -16.13 13.86 17.39
CA ALA A 47 -16.04 13.11 18.65
C ALA A 47 -15.74 13.99 19.87
N LEU A 48 -15.05 15.12 19.69
CA LEU A 48 -14.71 16.07 20.76
C LEU A 48 -15.97 16.69 21.42
N ILE A 49 -17.01 16.97 20.65
CA ILE A 49 -18.21 17.66 21.17
C ILE A 49 -18.88 16.86 22.30
N PRO A 50 -19.30 15.60 22.11
CA PRO A 50 -19.91 14.82 23.18
C PRO A 50 -18.94 14.49 24.31
N SER A 51 -17.64 14.33 24.03
CA SER A 51 -16.65 14.04 25.07
C SER A 51 -16.46 15.22 26.03
N VAL A 52 -16.41 16.44 25.51
CA VAL A 52 -16.28 17.67 26.30
C VAL A 52 -17.54 17.92 27.14
N ILE A 53 -18.74 17.72 26.57
CA ILE A 53 -20.01 17.86 27.30
C ILE A 53 -20.03 16.90 28.49
N TRP A 54 -19.78 15.61 28.25
CA TRP A 54 -19.74 14.60 29.31
C TRP A 54 -18.70 14.91 30.39
N ALA A 55 -17.50 15.36 29.99
CA ALA A 55 -16.41 15.66 30.92
C ALA A 55 -16.74 16.84 31.84
N ILE A 56 -17.41 17.88 31.31
CA ILE A 56 -17.84 19.04 32.10
C ILE A 56 -18.95 18.64 33.06
N ASP A 57 -19.96 17.91 32.59
CA ASP A 57 -21.09 17.45 33.41
C ASP A 57 -20.64 16.53 34.55
N SER A 58 -19.58 15.75 34.32
CA SER A 58 -18.98 14.85 35.32
C SER A 58 -17.94 15.53 36.23
N GLY A 59 -17.65 16.82 36.02
CA GLY A 59 -16.65 17.58 36.79
C GLY A 59 -15.18 17.23 36.48
N HIS A 60 -14.91 16.51 35.39
CA HIS A 60 -13.58 16.06 34.98
C HIS A 60 -12.90 17.06 34.03
N TYR A 61 -12.60 18.28 34.51
CA TYR A 61 -11.99 19.35 33.70
C TYR A 61 -10.64 18.98 33.08
N VAL A 62 -9.85 18.13 33.75
CA VAL A 62 -8.56 17.64 33.23
C VAL A 62 -8.77 16.86 31.94
N MET A 63 -9.82 16.05 31.85
CA MET A 63 -10.15 15.27 30.66
C MET A 63 -10.48 16.18 29.46
N THR A 64 -11.24 17.26 29.70
CA THR A 64 -11.54 18.28 28.67
C THR A 64 -10.26 18.89 28.07
N ILE A 65 -9.27 19.20 28.92
CA ILE A 65 -7.99 19.75 28.47
C ILE A 65 -7.24 18.72 27.60
N ILE A 66 -7.24 17.46 28.02
CA ILE A 66 -6.58 16.37 27.28
C ILE A 66 -7.22 16.18 25.90
N ASP A 67 -8.56 16.14 25.81
CA ASP A 67 -9.27 16.00 24.55
C ASP A 67 -8.92 17.14 23.57
N LEU A 68 -8.93 18.39 24.05
CA LEU A 68 -8.55 19.56 23.25
C LEU A 68 -7.08 19.48 22.80
N LEU A 69 -6.17 19.08 23.69
CA LEU A 69 -4.76 18.88 23.34
C LEU A 69 -4.57 17.76 22.32
N CYS A 70 -5.31 16.66 22.44
CA CYS A 70 -5.22 15.53 21.52
C CYS A 70 -5.69 15.90 20.11
N VAL A 71 -6.78 16.63 19.97
CA VAL A 71 -7.27 17.12 18.67
C VAL A 71 -6.31 18.18 18.10
N SER A 72 -5.80 19.08 18.93
CA SER A 72 -4.78 20.05 18.52
C SER A 72 -3.51 19.36 17.99
N ASN A 73 -3.02 18.33 18.68
CA ASN A 73 -1.87 17.54 18.23
C ASN A 73 -2.12 16.84 16.89
N ILE A 74 -3.33 16.31 16.65
CA ILE A 74 -3.70 15.75 15.34
C ILE A 74 -3.60 16.82 14.25
N ALA A 75 -4.09 18.04 14.51
CA ALA A 75 -3.97 19.15 13.57
C ALA A 75 -2.50 19.54 13.31
N VAL A 76 -1.65 19.58 14.34
CA VAL A 76 -0.20 19.83 14.19
C VAL A 76 0.45 18.74 13.33
N VAL A 77 0.13 17.46 13.58
CA VAL A 77 0.61 16.32 12.78
C VAL A 77 0.17 16.41 11.33
N GLY A 78 -1.02 16.96 11.05
CA GLY A 78 -1.55 17.13 9.69
C GLY A 78 -0.98 18.32 8.92
N PHE A 79 -0.95 19.52 9.51
CA PHE A 79 -0.68 20.77 8.78
C PHE A 79 0.68 21.39 9.02
N LYS A 80 1.36 21.09 10.14
CA LYS A 80 2.65 21.74 10.43
C LYS A 80 3.68 21.24 9.42
N LYS A 81 4.22 22.11 8.59
CA LYS A 81 5.29 21.79 7.62
C LYS A 81 6.63 21.57 8.34
N GLY A 82 7.53 20.80 7.73
CA GLY A 82 8.90 20.59 8.22
C GLY A 82 9.12 19.42 9.19
N ILE A 83 8.07 18.73 9.63
CA ILE A 83 8.21 17.51 10.47
C ILE A 83 8.43 16.30 9.56
N GLN A 84 9.53 15.56 9.80
CA GLN A 84 9.78 14.29 9.09
C GLN A 84 8.67 13.26 9.36
N ILE A 85 8.32 12.47 8.35
CA ILE A 85 7.25 11.45 8.43
C ILE A 85 7.41 10.50 9.63
N LYS A 86 8.65 10.11 9.95
CA LYS A 86 8.96 9.25 11.11
C LYS A 86 8.50 9.88 12.43
N HIS A 87 8.81 11.16 12.63
CA HIS A 87 8.45 11.89 13.84
C HIS A 87 6.95 12.17 13.91
N ARG A 88 6.29 12.45 12.78
CA ARG A 88 4.82 12.58 12.71
C ARG A 88 4.11 11.31 13.20
N LYS A 89 4.56 10.15 12.72
CA LYS A 89 4.01 8.85 13.12
C LYS A 89 4.18 8.59 14.61
N LEU A 90 5.37 8.87 15.15
CA LEU A 90 5.63 8.71 16.59
C LEU A 90 4.80 9.68 17.45
N LEU A 91 4.65 10.94 17.03
CA LEU A 91 3.78 11.91 17.71
C LEU A 91 2.32 11.47 17.69
N PHE A 92 1.83 10.97 16.56
CA PHE A 92 0.48 10.45 16.44
C PHE A 92 0.25 9.24 17.38
N ILE A 93 1.18 8.28 17.38
CA ILE A 93 1.11 7.10 18.25
C ILE A 93 1.14 7.52 19.72
N ALA A 94 2.04 8.42 20.11
CA ALA A 94 2.09 8.94 21.47
C ALA A 94 0.76 9.60 21.86
N ASN A 95 0.16 10.39 20.96
CA ASN A 95 -1.11 11.06 21.19
C ASN A 95 -2.28 10.06 21.44
N THR A 96 -2.37 8.98 20.65
CA THR A 96 -3.43 7.97 20.83
C THR A 96 -3.25 7.20 22.14
N TYR A 97 -2.02 6.90 22.53
CA TYR A 97 -1.71 6.23 23.80
C TYR A 97 -1.99 7.11 25.02
N ILE A 98 -1.65 8.41 24.96
CA ILE A 98 -1.96 9.38 26.01
C ILE A 98 -3.49 9.45 26.21
N LEU A 99 -4.25 9.62 25.12
CA LEU A 99 -5.71 9.63 25.17
C LEU A 99 -6.27 8.35 25.79
N SER A 100 -5.76 7.19 25.36
CA SER A 100 -6.20 5.88 25.87
C SER A 100 -5.93 5.70 27.37
N PHE A 101 -4.78 6.18 27.85
CA PHE A 101 -4.44 6.13 29.27
C PHE A 101 -5.39 6.98 30.12
N PHE A 102 -5.69 8.21 29.69
CA PHE A 102 -6.60 9.08 30.43
C PHE A 102 -8.06 8.63 30.35
N LEU A 103 -8.49 8.09 29.21
CA LEU A 103 -9.80 7.43 29.10
C LEU A 103 -9.89 6.23 30.03
N LEU A 104 -8.84 5.42 30.15
CA LEU A 104 -8.80 4.32 31.11
C LEU A 104 -8.86 4.83 32.55
N TYR A 105 -8.20 5.94 32.86
CA TYR A 105 -8.21 6.54 34.20
C TYR A 105 -9.58 7.11 34.61
N TYR A 106 -10.23 7.89 33.73
CA TYR A 106 -11.49 8.58 34.05
C TYR A 106 -12.75 7.76 33.76
N VAL A 107 -12.76 6.95 32.70
CA VAL A 107 -13.94 6.15 32.27
C VAL A 107 -13.84 4.71 32.76
N GLY A 108 -12.63 4.16 32.93
CA GLY A 108 -12.42 2.81 33.45
C GLY A 108 -12.24 1.73 32.38
N ILE A 109 -12.57 0.49 32.76
CA ILE A 109 -12.19 -0.75 32.05
C ILE A 109 -12.74 -0.81 30.61
N ASN A 110 -13.90 -0.20 30.35
CA ASN A 110 -14.50 -0.12 29.01
C ASN A 110 -13.57 0.59 28.00
N SER A 111 -12.68 1.46 28.47
CA SER A 111 -11.74 2.19 27.62
C SER A 111 -10.54 1.36 27.15
N THR A 112 -10.41 0.10 27.58
CA THR A 112 -9.36 -0.81 27.09
C THR A 112 -9.42 -1.05 25.57
N LEU A 113 -10.58 -0.84 24.94
CA LEU A 113 -10.73 -0.84 23.48
C LEU A 113 -9.87 0.23 22.80
N TYR A 114 -9.68 1.40 23.44
CA TYR A 114 -8.82 2.47 22.90
C TYR A 114 -7.33 2.11 22.99
N LEU A 115 -6.91 1.37 24.02
CA LEU A 115 -5.55 0.81 24.11
C LEU A 115 -5.30 -0.23 23.02
N LEU A 116 -6.28 -1.08 22.73
CA LEU A 116 -6.20 -2.02 21.62
C LEU A 116 -6.11 -1.30 20.28
N ALA A 117 -6.97 -0.29 20.05
CA ALA A 117 -6.96 0.51 18.84
C ALA A 117 -5.63 1.25 18.64
N SER A 118 -5.06 1.80 19.72
CA SER A 118 -3.73 2.43 19.71
C SER A 118 -2.63 1.44 19.32
N CYS A 119 -2.68 0.21 19.85
CA CYS A 119 -1.76 -0.85 19.46
C CYS A 119 -1.90 -1.19 17.97
N PHE A 120 -3.12 -1.42 17.50
CA PHE A 120 -3.40 -1.70 16.09
C PHE A 120 -2.86 -0.60 15.17
N LEU A 121 -3.24 0.66 15.42
CA LEU A 121 -2.82 1.80 14.61
C LEU A 121 -1.30 1.96 14.60
N SER A 122 -0.64 1.76 15.75
CA SER A 122 0.82 1.88 15.84
C SER A 122 1.55 0.84 14.99
N VAL A 123 1.15 -0.44 15.05
CA VAL A 123 1.75 -1.52 14.25
C VAL A 123 1.43 -1.32 12.76
N PHE A 124 0.24 -0.84 12.45
CA PHE A 124 -0.17 -0.58 11.07
C PHE A 124 0.68 0.51 10.42
N ILE A 125 0.88 1.63 11.13
CA ILE A 125 1.51 2.84 10.61
C ILE A 125 3.05 2.82 10.69
N TYR A 126 3.63 2.24 11.75
CA TYR A 126 5.07 2.38 12.06
C TYR A 126 5.85 1.06 12.17
N SER A 127 7.04 0.97 11.55
CA SER A 127 7.85 -0.28 11.59
C SER A 127 8.79 -0.17 12.77
N PHE A 128 8.43 -0.84 13.86
CA PHE A 128 9.26 -0.89 15.04
C PHE A 128 10.43 -1.85 14.83
N LYS A 129 11.60 -1.51 15.41
CA LYS A 129 12.73 -2.45 15.47
C LYS A 129 12.33 -3.76 16.14
N ASN A 130 11.61 -3.65 17.25
CA ASN A 130 10.93 -4.77 17.90
C ASN A 130 9.42 -4.63 17.65
N LYS A 131 8.86 -5.53 16.84
CA LYS A 131 7.43 -5.51 16.45
C LYS A 131 6.46 -5.62 17.64
N TYR A 132 6.93 -6.08 18.81
CA TYR A 132 6.11 -6.24 20.01
C TYR A 132 6.05 -4.99 20.89
N ILE A 133 6.72 -3.88 20.54
CA ILE A 133 6.74 -2.65 21.34
C ILE A 133 5.33 -2.17 21.73
N PRO A 134 4.33 -2.10 20.83
CA PRO A 134 2.98 -1.68 21.20
C PRO A 134 2.28 -2.59 22.20
N ALA A 135 2.45 -3.91 22.07
CA ALA A 135 1.91 -4.87 23.03
C ALA A 135 2.59 -4.76 24.40
N LEU A 136 3.90 -4.53 24.42
CA LEU A 136 4.66 -4.28 25.66
C LEU A 136 4.22 -2.97 26.34
N LEU A 137 3.90 -1.93 25.56
CA LEU A 137 3.30 -0.70 26.10
C LEU A 137 1.93 -0.95 26.72
N ASN A 138 1.06 -1.73 26.06
CA ASN A 138 -0.24 -2.11 26.62
C ASN A 138 -0.07 -2.91 27.92
N LEU A 139 0.89 -3.85 27.97
CA LEU A 139 1.22 -4.60 29.17
C LEU A 139 1.68 -3.68 30.30
N PHE A 140 2.57 -2.73 30.01
CA PHE A 140 3.04 -1.75 30.99
C PHE A 140 1.89 -0.92 31.56
N ILE A 141 1.04 -0.35 30.70
CA ILE A 141 -0.13 0.45 31.12
C ILE A 141 -1.09 -0.38 31.96
N SER A 142 -1.33 -1.64 31.58
CA SER A 142 -2.21 -2.55 32.31
C SER A 142 -1.68 -2.84 33.72
N ILE A 143 -0.37 -3.12 33.85
CA ILE A 143 0.27 -3.36 35.16
C ILE A 143 0.21 -2.09 36.01
N THR A 144 0.53 -0.92 35.44
CA THR A 144 0.45 0.35 36.16
C THR A 144 -0.96 0.61 36.67
N TYR A 145 -1.99 0.33 35.87
CA TYR A 145 -3.38 0.49 36.29
C TYR A 145 -3.76 -0.46 37.43
N ILE A 146 -3.39 -1.74 37.36
CA ILE A 146 -3.65 -2.73 38.43
C ILE A 146 -2.98 -2.29 39.75
N ILE A 147 -1.74 -1.77 39.67
CA ILE A 147 -1.02 -1.27 40.85
C ILE A 147 -1.75 -0.06 41.44
N LEU A 148 -2.09 0.95 40.61
CA LEU A 148 -2.80 2.15 41.08
C LEU A 148 -4.15 1.80 41.70
N TYR A 149 -4.85 0.82 41.15
CA TYR A 149 -6.10 0.30 41.70
C TYR A 149 -5.89 -0.36 43.07
N SER A 150 -4.87 -1.22 43.22
CA SER A 150 -4.57 -1.90 44.50
C SER A 150 -4.25 -0.95 45.64
N TYR A 151 -3.71 0.23 45.36
CA TYR A 151 -3.39 1.26 46.35
C TYR A 151 -4.56 2.24 46.61
N ASN A 152 -5.75 1.99 46.06
CA ASN A 152 -6.92 2.87 46.13
C ASN A 152 -6.69 4.30 45.59
N PHE A 153 -5.68 4.51 44.74
CA PHE A 153 -5.48 5.81 44.07
C PHE A 153 -6.53 6.08 42.98
N ILE A 154 -7.24 5.03 42.53
CA ILE A 154 -8.29 5.10 41.52
C ILE A 154 -9.58 4.59 42.16
N THR A 155 -10.53 5.49 42.39
CA THR A 155 -11.92 5.11 42.68
C THR A 155 -12.58 4.75 41.35
N ILE A 156 -12.83 3.47 41.11
CA ILE A 156 -13.53 3.01 39.91
C ILE A 156 -14.92 3.68 39.90
N PRO A 157 -15.39 4.22 38.77
CA PRO A 157 -16.79 4.63 38.65
C PRO A 157 -17.77 3.45 38.76
N ASP A 158 -17.34 2.24 38.39
CA ASP A 158 -18.10 1.00 38.52
C ASP A 158 -17.96 0.38 39.92
N LYS A 159 -19.08 0.42 40.66
CA LYS A 159 -19.25 -0.07 42.04
C LYS A 159 -18.93 -1.56 42.27
N ASP A 160 -18.77 -2.36 41.21
CA ASP A 160 -18.70 -3.83 41.29
C ASP A 160 -17.42 -4.47 40.72
N SER A 161 -16.42 -3.68 40.26
CA SER A 161 -15.27 -4.28 39.57
C SER A 161 -14.23 -4.88 40.52
N ASN A 162 -14.36 -6.18 40.75
CA ASN A 162 -13.39 -6.99 41.48
C ASN A 162 -12.06 -7.08 40.71
N ILE A 163 -10.96 -7.28 41.45
CA ILE A 163 -9.61 -7.50 40.89
C ILE A 163 -9.60 -8.61 39.82
N ASN A 164 -10.43 -9.64 39.98
CA ASN A 164 -10.56 -10.74 39.02
C ASN A 164 -11.06 -10.29 37.63
N VAL A 165 -12.01 -9.34 37.59
CA VAL A 165 -12.54 -8.78 36.33
C VAL A 165 -11.43 -8.01 35.61
N LEU A 166 -10.64 -7.26 36.38
CA LEU A 166 -9.53 -6.47 35.86
C LEU A 166 -8.45 -7.36 35.22
N PHE A 167 -8.08 -8.44 35.89
CA PHE A 167 -7.16 -9.44 35.34
C PHE A 167 -7.70 -10.09 34.07
N ALA A 168 -9.00 -10.45 34.05
CA ALA A 168 -9.61 -11.06 32.87
C ALA A 168 -9.57 -10.14 31.65
N VAL A 169 -9.95 -8.86 31.82
CA VAL A 169 -9.96 -7.90 30.71
C VAL A 169 -8.55 -7.58 30.22
N PHE A 170 -7.60 -7.30 31.12
CA PHE A 170 -6.23 -6.99 30.70
C PHE A 170 -5.49 -8.18 30.11
N SER A 171 -5.72 -9.40 30.59
CA SER A 171 -5.15 -10.61 29.98
C SER A 171 -5.60 -10.74 28.53
N ASN A 172 -6.90 -10.56 28.25
CA ASN A 172 -7.44 -10.56 26.90
C ASN A 172 -6.88 -9.42 26.03
N LEU A 173 -6.76 -8.21 26.58
CA LEU A 173 -6.15 -7.07 25.88
C LEU A 173 -4.70 -7.39 25.48
N ILE A 174 -3.90 -7.93 26.40
CA ILE A 174 -2.49 -8.26 26.16
C ILE A 174 -2.39 -9.36 25.11
N PHE A 175 -3.15 -10.45 25.26
CA PHE A 175 -3.22 -11.53 24.28
C PHE A 175 -3.52 -10.99 22.88
N LEU A 176 -4.57 -10.19 22.74
CA LEU A 176 -4.97 -9.62 21.46
C LEU A 176 -3.94 -8.63 20.91
N SER A 177 -3.28 -7.86 21.77
CA SER A 177 -2.21 -6.94 21.38
C SER A 177 -1.01 -7.68 20.78
N PHE A 178 -0.60 -8.80 21.38
CA PHE A 178 0.46 -9.66 20.83
C PHE A 178 0.03 -10.31 19.52
N LEU A 179 -1.20 -10.80 19.43
CA LEU A 179 -1.77 -11.35 18.20
C LEU A 179 -1.71 -10.33 17.06
N VAL A 180 -2.15 -9.10 17.31
CA VAL A 180 -2.08 -7.99 16.34
C VAL A 180 -0.63 -7.71 15.91
N CYS A 181 0.33 -7.71 16.85
CA CYS A 181 1.75 -7.51 16.55
C CYS A 181 2.36 -8.65 15.71
N ILE A 182 1.75 -9.83 15.68
CA ILE A 182 2.17 -10.97 14.84
C ILE A 182 1.49 -10.92 13.48
N LEU A 183 0.16 -10.75 13.46
CA LEU A 183 -0.64 -10.87 12.24
C LEU A 183 -0.44 -9.69 11.29
N ILE A 184 -0.44 -8.45 11.78
CA ILE A 184 -0.35 -7.28 10.90
C ILE A 184 0.95 -7.29 10.08
N PRO A 185 2.14 -7.46 10.68
CA PRO A 185 3.36 -7.53 9.89
C PRO A 185 3.35 -8.70 8.88
N LYS A 186 2.80 -9.87 9.25
CA LYS A 186 2.71 -11.03 8.36
C LYS A 186 1.78 -10.79 7.17
N LEU A 187 0.64 -10.14 7.39
CA LEU A 187 -0.29 -9.76 6.33
C LEU A 187 0.38 -8.81 5.33
N PHE A 188 1.11 -7.84 5.87
CA PHE A 188 1.81 -6.86 5.07
C PHE A 188 2.96 -7.44 4.25
N THR A 189 3.77 -8.34 4.82
CA THR A 189 4.82 -9.03 4.06
C THR A 189 4.22 -9.89 2.96
N GLY A 190 3.14 -10.64 3.26
CA GLY A 190 2.47 -11.46 2.25
C GLY A 190 1.88 -10.64 1.11
N LEU A 191 1.34 -9.45 1.41
CA LEU A 191 0.84 -8.52 0.38
C LEU A 191 1.99 -7.95 -0.48
N ASP A 192 3.11 -7.56 0.14
CA ASP A 192 4.28 -7.04 -0.58
C ASP A 192 4.86 -8.09 -1.55
N ASP A 193 4.98 -9.33 -1.08
CA ASP A 193 5.46 -10.45 -1.90
C ASP A 193 4.53 -10.71 -3.10
N SER A 194 3.21 -10.75 -2.87
CA SER A 194 2.21 -10.95 -3.93
C SER A 194 2.20 -9.80 -4.95
N LEU A 195 2.35 -8.55 -4.49
CA LEU A 195 2.43 -7.39 -5.38
C LEU A 195 3.69 -7.42 -6.24
N ARG A 196 4.84 -7.78 -5.67
CA ARG A 196 6.10 -7.90 -6.42
C ARG A 196 6.01 -8.98 -7.49
N GLU A 197 5.46 -10.13 -7.11
CA GLU A 197 5.24 -11.23 -8.06
C GLU A 197 4.32 -10.80 -9.21
N SER A 198 3.22 -10.10 -8.91
CA SER A 198 2.33 -9.55 -9.94
C SER A 198 3.04 -8.58 -10.88
N ILE A 199 3.87 -7.66 -10.36
CA ILE A 199 4.65 -6.71 -11.18
C ILE A 199 5.60 -7.46 -12.13
N VAL A 200 6.33 -8.46 -11.62
CA VAL A 200 7.26 -9.27 -12.42
C VAL A 200 6.51 -10.02 -13.52
N TYR A 201 5.35 -10.62 -13.22
CA TYR A 201 4.53 -11.28 -14.22
C TYR A 201 4.01 -10.31 -15.28
N THR A 202 3.51 -9.13 -14.89
CA THR A 202 3.04 -8.12 -15.85
C THR A 202 4.16 -7.69 -16.78
N GLN A 203 5.37 -7.44 -16.25
CA GLN A 203 6.52 -7.07 -17.06
C GLN A 203 6.92 -8.19 -18.04
N LYS A 204 6.84 -9.46 -17.62
CA LYS A 204 7.08 -10.61 -18.50
C LYS A 204 6.06 -10.68 -19.64
N ILE A 205 4.78 -10.47 -19.34
CA ILE A 205 3.70 -10.44 -20.34
C ILE A 205 3.89 -9.27 -21.31
N GLU A 206 4.24 -8.08 -20.82
CA GLU A 206 4.48 -6.91 -21.65
C GLU A 206 5.64 -7.14 -22.63
N ASN A 207 6.75 -7.73 -22.15
CA ASN A 207 7.87 -8.11 -23.00
C ASN A 207 7.47 -9.15 -24.06
N GLN A 208 6.66 -10.14 -23.69
CA GLN A 208 6.13 -11.12 -24.65
C GLN A 208 5.23 -10.47 -25.70
N ASN A 209 4.35 -9.55 -25.29
CA ASN A 209 3.46 -8.83 -26.20
C ASN A 209 4.24 -7.96 -27.20
N ASN A 210 5.27 -7.24 -26.74
CA ASN A 210 6.11 -6.43 -27.62
C ASN A 210 6.81 -7.30 -28.68
N LEU A 211 7.30 -8.47 -28.28
CA LEU A 211 7.94 -9.41 -29.21
C LEU A 211 6.92 -10.02 -30.20
N LEU A 212 5.72 -10.37 -29.75
CA LEU A 212 4.62 -10.83 -30.62
C LEU A 212 4.20 -9.74 -31.63
N GLN A 213 4.15 -8.47 -31.19
CA GLN A 213 3.88 -7.34 -32.08
C GLN A 213 4.98 -7.19 -33.13
N GLU A 214 6.25 -7.35 -32.75
CA GLU A 214 7.38 -7.33 -33.68
C GLU A 214 7.27 -8.47 -34.71
N ILE A 215 6.98 -9.69 -34.28
CA ILE A 215 6.75 -10.83 -35.19
C ILE A 215 5.59 -10.52 -36.16
N THR A 216 4.48 -10.00 -35.64
CA THR A 216 3.30 -9.66 -36.45
C THR A 216 3.61 -8.59 -37.49
N TRP A 217 4.45 -7.61 -37.13
CA TRP A 217 4.93 -6.57 -38.05
C TRP A 217 5.80 -7.17 -39.17
N ILE A 218 6.76 -8.03 -38.82
CA ILE A 218 7.61 -8.74 -39.79
C ILE A 218 6.74 -9.57 -40.75
N GLN A 219 5.77 -10.33 -40.21
CA GLN A 219 4.88 -11.17 -41.00
C GLN A 219 3.98 -10.36 -41.95
N SER A 220 3.48 -9.20 -41.51
CA SER A 220 2.54 -8.40 -42.31
C SER A 220 3.22 -7.50 -43.34
N HIS A 221 4.44 -7.02 -43.06
CA HIS A 221 5.12 -6.02 -43.88
C HIS A 221 6.41 -6.52 -44.52
N VAL A 222 7.28 -7.19 -43.76
CA VAL A 222 8.60 -7.59 -44.25
C VAL A 222 8.50 -8.81 -45.17
N VAL A 223 7.70 -9.82 -44.78
CA VAL A 223 7.43 -11.01 -45.59
C VAL A 223 6.71 -10.66 -46.91
N ARG A 224 5.89 -9.61 -46.90
CA ARG A 224 5.08 -9.23 -48.06
C ARG A 224 5.92 -8.77 -49.26
N ALA A 225 7.04 -8.11 -49.04
CA ALA A 225 7.89 -7.59 -50.10
C ALA A 225 8.47 -8.69 -51.03
N PRO A 226 9.19 -9.72 -50.52
CA PRO A 226 9.68 -10.81 -51.36
C PRO A 226 8.53 -11.65 -51.94
N LEU A 227 7.45 -11.84 -51.20
CA LEU A 227 6.28 -12.58 -51.71
C LEU A 227 5.62 -11.86 -52.90
N SER A 228 5.42 -10.54 -52.81
CA SER A 228 4.86 -9.76 -53.92
C SER A 228 5.78 -9.74 -55.14
N ARG A 229 7.11 -9.70 -54.95
CA ARG A 229 8.07 -9.87 -56.06
C ARG A 229 7.93 -11.22 -56.73
N LEU A 230 7.88 -12.30 -55.95
CA LEU A 230 7.68 -13.66 -56.48
C LEU A 230 6.40 -13.78 -57.29
N LEU A 231 5.27 -13.27 -56.78
CA LEU A 231 3.99 -13.28 -57.48
C LEU A 231 4.03 -12.44 -58.76
N ALA A 232 4.63 -11.26 -58.72
CA ALA A 232 4.74 -10.40 -59.90
C ALA A 232 5.61 -11.05 -61.00
N ILE A 233 6.75 -11.64 -60.63
CA ILE A 233 7.62 -12.33 -61.60
C ILE A 233 6.90 -13.57 -62.16
N ALA A 234 6.21 -14.35 -61.31
CA ALA A 234 5.44 -15.50 -61.76
C ALA A 234 4.32 -15.11 -62.75
N GLU A 235 3.64 -13.99 -62.52
CA GLU A 235 2.61 -13.46 -63.41
C GLU A 235 3.20 -13.04 -64.77
N LEU A 236 4.35 -12.36 -64.78
CA LEU A 236 5.10 -12.00 -65.99
C LEU A 236 5.55 -13.25 -66.75
N LEU A 237 6.10 -14.24 -66.04
CA LEU A 237 6.52 -15.53 -66.62
C LEU A 237 5.36 -16.28 -67.29
N LYS A 238 4.13 -16.11 -66.79
CA LYS A 238 2.95 -16.83 -67.27
C LYS A 238 2.23 -16.13 -68.42
N ASN A 239 2.10 -14.80 -68.36
CA ASN A 239 1.14 -14.05 -69.18
C ASN A 239 1.78 -13.12 -70.22
N THR A 240 3.11 -13.01 -70.27
CA THR A 240 3.82 -12.24 -71.29
C THR A 240 4.73 -13.12 -72.15
N PRO A 241 4.85 -12.88 -73.47
CA PRO A 241 5.88 -13.50 -74.30
C PRO A 241 7.23 -12.88 -73.96
N ILE A 242 8.22 -13.73 -73.65
CA ILE A 242 9.50 -13.35 -73.04
C ILE A 242 10.63 -14.06 -73.77
N THR A 243 11.75 -13.39 -73.93
CA THR A 243 12.97 -13.98 -74.51
C THR A 243 13.64 -14.95 -73.52
N GLU A 244 14.51 -15.85 -74.00
CA GLU A 244 15.25 -16.75 -73.09
C GLU A 244 16.18 -15.99 -72.14
N ASP A 245 16.79 -14.88 -72.57
CA ASP A 245 17.63 -14.04 -71.71
C ASP A 245 16.82 -13.39 -70.57
N GLU A 246 15.63 -12.86 -70.87
CA GLU A 246 14.72 -12.28 -69.87
C GLU A 246 14.17 -13.34 -68.90
N LYS A 247 13.93 -14.56 -69.39
CA LYS A 247 13.49 -15.69 -68.57
C LYS A 247 14.55 -16.11 -67.56
N ILE A 248 15.83 -16.17 -67.98
CA ILE A 248 16.95 -16.43 -67.07
C ILE A 248 17.02 -15.33 -66.01
N PHE A 249 16.92 -14.05 -66.40
CA PHE A 249 16.90 -12.92 -65.47
C PHE A 249 15.75 -13.01 -64.44
N PHE A 250 14.54 -13.38 -64.86
CA PHE A 250 13.40 -13.56 -63.95
C PHE A 250 13.58 -14.73 -62.98
N LEU A 251 14.17 -15.84 -63.43
CA LEU A 251 14.47 -16.99 -62.58
C LEU A 251 15.49 -16.64 -61.50
N ASP A 252 16.55 -15.89 -61.84
CA ASP A 252 17.54 -15.43 -60.86
C ASP A 252 16.89 -14.54 -59.78
N ASN A 253 15.98 -13.64 -60.18
CA ASN A 253 15.25 -12.79 -59.23
C ASN A 253 14.24 -13.56 -58.35
N ILE A 254 13.67 -14.66 -58.85
CA ILE A 254 12.85 -15.58 -58.04
C ILE A 254 13.71 -16.23 -56.96
N ILE A 255 14.91 -16.73 -57.31
CA ILE A 255 15.82 -17.36 -56.36
C ILE A 255 16.18 -16.35 -55.25
N ILE A 256 16.61 -15.14 -55.63
CA ILE A 256 16.94 -14.08 -54.67
C ILE A 256 15.76 -13.76 -53.74
N SER A 257 14.56 -13.57 -54.29
CA SER A 257 13.37 -13.27 -53.48
C SER A 257 12.98 -14.44 -52.57
N GLY A 258 13.20 -15.69 -53.01
CA GLY A 258 13.00 -16.89 -52.22
C GLY A 258 13.98 -17.00 -51.04
N GLU A 259 15.26 -16.70 -51.26
CA GLU A 259 16.29 -16.66 -50.22
C GLU A 259 16.05 -15.55 -49.19
N GLU A 260 15.63 -14.37 -49.64
CA GLU A 260 15.23 -13.27 -48.76
C GLU A 260 14.03 -13.67 -47.90
N LEU A 261 13.01 -14.30 -48.49
CA LEU A 261 11.84 -14.78 -47.76
C LEU A 261 12.21 -15.83 -46.70
N ASP A 262 13.05 -16.81 -47.06
CA ASP A 262 13.55 -17.82 -46.13
C ASP A 262 14.33 -17.19 -44.96
N THR A 263 15.15 -16.18 -45.25
CA THR A 263 15.89 -15.43 -44.22
C THR A 263 14.93 -14.73 -43.25
N VAL A 264 13.87 -14.09 -43.76
CA VAL A 264 12.84 -13.46 -42.92
C VAL A 264 12.11 -14.50 -42.07
N ILE A 265 11.74 -15.65 -42.64
CA ILE A 265 11.08 -16.75 -41.91
C ILE A 265 11.99 -17.28 -40.79
N LYS A 266 13.27 -17.53 -41.08
CA LYS A 266 14.27 -17.92 -40.06
C LYS A 266 14.34 -16.92 -38.91
N SER A 267 14.28 -15.62 -39.21
CA SER A 267 14.28 -14.58 -38.17
C SER A 267 13.04 -14.64 -37.26
N ILE A 268 11.86 -14.96 -37.82
CA ILE A 268 10.62 -15.14 -37.05
C ILE A 268 10.71 -16.37 -36.15
N ILE A 269 11.23 -17.48 -36.68
CA ILE A 269 11.41 -18.73 -35.91
C ILE A 269 12.33 -18.48 -34.71
N LEU A 270 13.50 -17.85 -34.94
CA LEU A 270 14.45 -17.53 -33.87
C LEU A 270 13.85 -16.62 -32.79
N LYS A 271 13.10 -15.58 -33.20
CA LYS A 271 12.38 -14.72 -32.25
C LYS A 271 11.32 -15.50 -31.46
N SER A 272 10.57 -16.38 -32.11
CA SER A 272 9.53 -17.21 -31.47
C SER A 272 10.12 -18.20 -30.47
N GLU A 273 11.27 -18.81 -30.77
CA GLU A 273 11.97 -19.72 -29.86
C GLU A 273 12.46 -19.02 -28.59
N SER A 274 12.86 -17.74 -28.69
CA SER A 274 13.28 -16.95 -27.53
C SER A 274 12.14 -16.75 -26.51
N VAL A 275 10.88 -16.78 -26.96
CA VAL A 275 9.70 -16.73 -26.07
C VAL A 275 9.54 -18.03 -25.29
N ASN A 276 9.81 -19.17 -25.95
CA ASN A 276 9.59 -20.50 -25.37
C ASN A 276 10.67 -20.91 -24.37
N LYS A 277 11.92 -20.43 -24.52
CA LYS A 277 13.01 -20.68 -23.56
C LYS A 277 12.87 -19.96 -22.22
N ASN A 278 12.00 -18.97 -22.13
CA ASN A 278 11.73 -18.21 -20.89
C ASN A 278 10.57 -18.79 -20.06
N LYS A 279 10.08 -20.00 -20.39
CA LYS A 279 9.18 -20.80 -19.55
C LYS A 279 9.99 -21.77 -18.70
#